data_AF-A0AAE3CDR7-F1
#
_entry.id   AF-A0AAE3CDR7-F1
#
_cell.length_a   1.000
_cell.length_b   1.000
_cell.length_c   1.000
_cell.angle_alpha   90.00
_cell.angle_beta   90.00
_cell.angle_gamma   90.00
#
_symmetry.space_group_name_H-M   'P 1'
#
loop_
_entity.id
_entity.type
_entity.pdbx_description
1 polymer ?
#
loop_
_entity_poly.entity_id
_entity_poly.type
_entity_poly.pdbx_seq_one_letter_code
_entity_poly.pdbx_strand_id
1 'polypeptide(L)'
;GTGCGFNLTGRTNVTIKNVIVTGWQYGFYLYYSSNNTLTNNTAYNNYYGFRIYGSNNTLTNNTAYNNTYVGGFYISGPYNTLINNTANNNWNGFCLGSSSYNNLSENTALNNWYGFKLYNSSSNTLHSNWAINSTTQAYRWDNDSTSNDFTGSVAANYLCVEVVGCAGVPLQGVEVKVVVDGVTVYASPGFEGTNATTGRDGKTPWIIVPFQTCISGTTFVENTTMVTVRVGELNAINSPREVNMATSHTEVFIVFIISFALDFMVELALWFFLSVQLTGFGNMGYLVVGVIFLVQAVLVGFFVLRKVGGWVVAAG
;
A
#
# COMPACT_ATOMS: atom_id res chain seq x y z
N GLY A 1 31.69 -11.88 4.62
CA GLY A 1 33.08 -11.64 4.19
C GLY A 1 33.46 -10.21 4.50
N THR A 2 34.67 -9.97 4.99
CA THR A 2 35.26 -8.63 5.10
C THR A 2 35.72 -8.17 3.71
N GLY A 3 35.60 -6.87 3.40
CA GLY A 3 36.07 -6.31 2.13
C GLY A 3 34.98 -6.20 1.04
N CYS A 4 35.40 -6.27 -0.23
CA CYS A 4 34.54 -5.93 -1.37
C CYS A 4 34.28 -7.16 -2.25
N GLY A 5 33.05 -7.35 -2.70
CA GLY A 5 32.74 -8.33 -3.76
C GLY A 5 33.30 -7.89 -5.10
N PHE A 6 32.98 -6.66 -5.53
CA PHE A 6 33.56 -6.02 -6.72
C PHE A 6 34.15 -4.66 -6.35
N ASN A 7 35.46 -4.51 -6.53
CA ASN A 7 36.20 -3.29 -6.22
C ASN A 7 36.68 -2.60 -7.50
N LEU A 8 36.16 -1.40 -7.76
CA LEU A 8 36.51 -0.53 -8.88
C LEU A 8 37.31 0.70 -8.45
N THR A 9 37.96 0.68 -7.29
CA THR A 9 38.76 1.81 -6.79
C THR A 9 39.72 2.35 -7.86
N GLY A 10 39.65 3.66 -8.14
CA GLY A 10 40.50 4.36 -9.11
C GLY A 10 40.26 4.00 -10.57
N ARG A 11 39.18 3.27 -10.90
CA ARG A 11 38.92 2.79 -12.26
C ARG A 11 38.00 3.73 -13.04
N THR A 12 38.21 3.74 -14.35
CA THR A 12 37.38 4.47 -15.31
C THR A 12 37.09 3.63 -16.55
N ASN A 13 35.97 3.91 -17.22
CA ASN A 13 35.51 3.22 -18.42
C ASN A 13 35.30 1.71 -18.24
N VAL A 14 34.97 1.27 -17.02
CA VAL A 14 34.67 -0.14 -16.74
C VAL A 14 33.17 -0.39 -16.93
N THR A 15 32.86 -1.52 -17.58
CA THR A 15 31.48 -2.01 -17.71
C THR A 15 31.31 -3.30 -16.92
N ILE A 16 30.32 -3.35 -16.03
CA ILE A 16 29.91 -4.55 -15.29
C ILE A 16 28.45 -4.84 -15.59
N LYS A 17 28.15 -6.07 -16.02
CA LYS A 17 26.78 -6.48 -16.35
C LYS A 17 26.45 -7.87 -15.84
N ASN A 18 25.20 -8.06 -15.40
CA ASN A 18 24.64 -9.37 -15.03
C ASN A 18 25.41 -10.10 -13.92
N VAL A 19 25.95 -9.35 -12.95
CA VAL A 19 26.72 -9.91 -11.84
C VAL A 19 25.87 -9.95 -10.57
N ILE A 20 25.97 -11.05 -9.83
CA ILE A 20 25.34 -11.23 -8.53
C ILE A 20 26.43 -11.20 -7.43
N VAL A 21 26.25 -10.35 -6.41
CA VAL A 21 27.19 -10.18 -5.29
C VAL A 21 26.46 -10.29 -3.96
N THR A 22 26.93 -11.18 -3.09
CA THR A 22 26.31 -11.42 -1.78
C THR A 22 27.32 -11.77 -0.68
N GLY A 23 26.99 -11.40 0.56
CA GLY A 23 27.77 -11.78 1.74
C GLY A 23 29.03 -10.95 1.97
N TRP A 24 29.16 -9.76 1.40
CA TRP A 24 30.32 -8.87 1.53
C TRP A 24 30.03 -7.65 2.41
N GLN A 25 31.08 -6.96 2.85
CA GLN A 25 30.91 -5.63 3.46
C GLN A 25 30.46 -4.63 2.38
N TYR A 26 31.09 -4.65 1.21
CA TYR A 26 30.65 -3.86 0.06
C TYR A 26 30.35 -4.79 -1.11
N GLY A 27 29.12 -4.76 -1.63
CA GLY A 27 28.76 -5.51 -2.83
C GLY A 27 29.54 -4.98 -4.04
N PHE A 28 29.16 -3.79 -4.50
CA PHE A 28 29.90 -3.03 -5.51
C PHE A 28 30.48 -1.76 -4.88
N TYR A 29 31.81 -1.60 -4.97
CA TYR A 29 32.52 -0.46 -4.42
C TYR A 29 33.26 0.31 -5.50
N LEU A 30 32.82 1.54 -5.75
CA LEU A 30 33.47 2.49 -6.64
C LEU A 30 34.04 3.59 -5.74
N TYR A 31 35.37 3.73 -5.66
CA TYR A 31 36.03 4.74 -4.83
C TYR A 31 37.04 5.52 -5.66
N TYR A 32 36.84 6.83 -5.75
CA TYR A 32 37.55 7.68 -6.71
C TYR A 32 37.47 7.11 -8.14
N SER A 33 36.28 6.63 -8.52
CA SER A 33 36.04 6.00 -9.83
C SER A 33 35.10 6.87 -10.66
N SER A 34 35.28 6.87 -11.98
CA SER A 34 34.45 7.68 -12.88
C SER A 34 34.17 7.03 -14.22
N ASN A 35 33.08 7.43 -14.90
CA ASN A 35 32.72 6.92 -16.23
C ASN A 35 32.57 5.39 -16.28
N ASN A 36 32.07 4.78 -15.21
CA ASN A 36 31.80 3.34 -15.19
C ASN A 36 30.31 3.07 -15.43
N THR A 37 30.01 1.94 -16.08
CA THR A 37 28.64 1.50 -16.37
C THR A 37 28.35 0.19 -15.66
N LEU A 38 27.31 0.19 -14.82
CA LEU A 38 26.82 -1.00 -14.14
C LEU A 38 25.37 -1.26 -14.58
N THR A 39 25.11 -2.39 -15.22
CA THR A 39 23.78 -2.73 -15.72
C THR A 39 23.31 -4.11 -15.27
N ASN A 40 22.06 -4.24 -14.82
CA ASN A 40 21.46 -5.54 -14.45
C ASN A 40 22.26 -6.31 -13.39
N ASN A 41 22.92 -5.63 -12.46
CA ASN A 41 23.65 -6.30 -11.38
C ASN A 41 22.78 -6.41 -10.13
N THR A 42 23.02 -7.44 -9.33
CA THR A 42 22.28 -7.70 -8.09
C THR A 42 23.24 -7.72 -6.90
N ALA A 43 22.99 -6.90 -5.89
CA ALA A 43 23.74 -6.89 -4.63
C ALA A 43 22.80 -7.17 -3.44
N TYR A 44 23.00 -8.29 -2.75
CA TYR A 44 22.12 -8.64 -1.63
C TYR A 44 22.82 -9.28 -0.43
N ASN A 45 22.26 -9.13 0.77
CA ASN A 45 22.87 -9.59 2.02
C ASN A 45 24.31 -9.09 2.20
N ASN A 46 24.57 -7.84 1.82
CA ASN A 46 25.84 -7.13 2.07
C ASN A 46 25.63 -6.04 3.13
N TYR A 47 26.69 -5.43 3.65
CA TYR A 47 26.52 -4.24 4.51
C TYR A 47 26.12 -3.02 3.67
N TYR A 48 26.73 -2.88 2.50
CA TYR A 48 26.37 -1.94 1.44
C TYR A 48 26.11 -2.70 0.15
N GLY A 49 24.99 -2.44 -0.53
CA GLY A 49 24.72 -3.00 -1.86
C GLY A 49 25.66 -2.41 -2.91
N PHE A 50 25.41 -1.15 -3.26
CA PHE A 50 26.21 -0.34 -4.17
C PHE A 50 26.70 0.91 -3.44
N ARG A 51 28.02 1.04 -3.27
CA ARG A 51 28.65 2.21 -2.67
C ARG A 51 29.45 2.94 -3.74
N ILE A 52 28.93 4.07 -4.18
CA ILE A 52 29.47 4.89 -5.26
C ILE A 52 30.07 6.15 -4.66
N TYR A 53 31.39 6.16 -4.50
CA TYR A 53 32.18 7.33 -4.13
C TYR A 53 32.97 7.78 -5.37
N GLY A 54 32.31 8.53 -6.24
CA GLY A 54 32.80 8.78 -7.60
C GLY A 54 31.87 9.67 -8.42
N SER A 55 32.25 9.93 -9.66
CA SER A 55 31.53 10.84 -10.54
C SER A 55 31.23 10.24 -11.91
N ASN A 56 30.20 10.74 -12.60
CA ASN A 56 29.89 10.33 -13.98
C ASN A 56 29.70 8.81 -14.17
N ASN A 57 29.22 8.09 -13.16
CA ASN A 57 28.91 6.66 -13.30
C ASN A 57 27.44 6.48 -13.68
N THR A 58 27.16 5.47 -14.49
CA THR A 58 25.81 5.11 -14.93
C THR A 58 25.41 3.75 -14.36
N LEU A 59 24.33 3.72 -13.60
CA LEU A 59 23.75 2.51 -13.03
C LEU A 59 22.33 2.34 -13.60
N THR A 60 22.09 1.24 -14.31
CA THR A 60 20.79 0.97 -14.93
C THR A 60 20.29 -0.41 -14.55
N ASN A 61 19.01 -0.52 -14.16
CA ASN A 61 18.36 -1.82 -13.88
C ASN A 61 19.08 -2.68 -12.83
N ASN A 62 19.81 -2.08 -11.88
CA ASN A 62 20.45 -2.83 -10.82
C ASN A 62 19.49 -3.05 -9.65
N THR A 63 19.67 -4.14 -8.92
CA THR A 63 18.84 -4.50 -7.77
C THR A 63 19.69 -4.61 -6.51
N ALA A 64 19.31 -3.91 -5.46
CA ALA A 64 19.93 -4.03 -4.14
C ALA A 64 18.90 -4.45 -3.09
N TYR A 65 19.09 -5.59 -2.42
CA TYR A 65 18.13 -6.01 -1.39
C TYR A 65 18.72 -6.66 -0.14
N ASN A 66 18.02 -6.51 0.98
CA ASN A 66 18.42 -7.06 2.29
C ASN A 66 19.86 -6.66 2.70
N ASN A 67 20.28 -5.43 2.41
CA ASN A 67 21.58 -4.91 2.84
C ASN A 67 21.42 -4.10 4.15
N THR A 68 22.32 -4.33 5.11
CA THR A 68 22.01 -4.09 6.54
C THR A 68 22.51 -2.77 7.16
N TYR A 69 23.50 -2.08 6.58
CA TYR A 69 24.09 -0.88 7.21
C TYR A 69 23.51 0.43 6.64
N VAL A 70 24.15 1.08 5.67
CA VAL A 70 23.64 2.37 5.16
C VAL A 70 22.56 2.17 4.11
N GLY A 71 22.61 1.14 3.26
CA GLY A 71 21.52 0.95 2.31
C GLY A 71 21.81 0.13 1.06
N GLY A 72 20.83 0.15 0.16
CA GLY A 72 20.90 -0.45 -1.16
C GLY A 72 21.87 0.30 -2.06
N PHE A 73 21.65 1.61 -2.26
CA PHE A 73 22.51 2.49 -3.06
C PHE A 73 22.96 3.69 -2.22
N TYR A 74 24.28 3.86 -2.07
CA TYR A 74 24.88 5.02 -1.43
C TYR A 74 25.73 5.77 -2.45
N ILE A 75 25.38 7.03 -2.72
CA ILE A 75 25.99 7.89 -3.73
C ILE A 75 26.68 9.04 -3.01
N SER A 76 27.97 9.20 -3.29
CA SER A 76 28.85 10.25 -2.80
C SER A 76 29.71 10.75 -3.96
N GLY A 77 29.30 11.85 -4.55
CA GLY A 77 29.97 12.47 -5.68
C GLY A 77 29.00 12.92 -6.78
N PRO A 78 29.48 13.70 -7.75
CA PRO A 78 28.60 14.40 -8.67
C PRO A 78 28.36 13.67 -10.00
N TYR A 79 27.32 14.08 -10.71
CA TYR A 79 27.05 13.68 -12.10
C TYR A 79 26.83 12.18 -12.33
N ASN A 80 26.42 11.43 -11.30
CA ASN A 80 26.03 10.03 -11.50
C ASN A 80 24.59 9.95 -12.02
N THR A 81 24.33 8.92 -12.83
CA THR A 81 23.02 8.64 -13.42
C THR A 81 22.53 7.27 -12.96
N LEU A 82 21.38 7.21 -12.30
CA LEU A 82 20.75 5.99 -11.83
C LEU A 82 19.35 5.89 -12.43
N ILE A 83 19.14 4.90 -13.29
CA ILE A 83 17.88 4.73 -14.04
C ILE A 83 17.30 3.33 -13.75
N ASN A 84 16.01 3.25 -13.41
CA ASN A 84 15.29 1.98 -13.26
C ASN A 84 15.94 0.99 -12.28
N ASN A 85 16.62 1.47 -11.24
CA ASN A 85 17.19 0.60 -10.22
C ASN A 85 16.16 0.30 -9.13
N THR A 86 16.28 -0.86 -8.48
CA THR A 86 15.38 -1.29 -7.40
C THR A 86 16.17 -1.49 -6.11
N ALA A 87 15.75 -0.82 -5.04
CA ALA A 87 16.27 -1.04 -3.69
C ALA A 87 15.17 -1.61 -2.80
N ASN A 88 15.31 -2.84 -2.31
CA ASN A 88 14.26 -3.53 -1.53
C ASN A 88 14.74 -3.97 -0.14
N ASN A 89 13.98 -3.71 0.93
CA ASN A 89 14.31 -4.20 2.28
C ASN A 89 15.72 -3.80 2.77
N ASN A 90 16.12 -2.55 2.56
CA ASN A 90 17.37 -2.00 3.10
C ASN A 90 17.06 -0.90 4.13
N TRP A 91 18.08 -0.45 4.87
CA TRP A 91 17.90 0.74 5.73
C TRP A 91 17.53 1.97 4.89
N ASN A 92 18.42 2.45 4.03
CA ASN A 92 18.08 3.44 3.01
C ASN A 92 17.97 2.72 1.66
N GLY A 93 16.92 2.99 0.88
CA GLY A 93 16.84 2.51 -0.50
C GLY A 93 17.93 3.16 -1.34
N PHE A 94 17.80 4.48 -1.49
CA PHE A 94 18.79 5.35 -2.13
C PHE A 94 19.20 6.47 -1.19
N CYS A 95 20.50 6.65 -0.98
CA CYS A 95 21.05 7.70 -0.14
C CYS A 95 22.09 8.52 -0.91
N LEU A 96 21.89 9.83 -0.99
CA LEU A 96 22.86 10.80 -1.50
C LEU A 96 23.46 11.53 -0.30
N GLY A 97 24.78 11.43 -0.15
CA GLY A 97 25.52 12.11 0.93
C GLY A 97 26.61 13.00 0.33
N SER A 98 26.57 14.30 0.63
CA SER A 98 27.52 15.27 0.09
C SER A 98 27.65 15.17 -1.44
N SER A 99 26.52 15.13 -2.13
CA SER A 99 26.41 14.81 -3.56
C SER A 99 25.55 15.79 -4.32
N SER A 100 26.03 16.25 -5.48
CA SER A 100 25.32 17.24 -6.29
C SER A 100 25.24 16.86 -7.75
N TYR A 101 24.24 17.37 -8.47
CA TYR A 101 24.10 17.19 -9.91
C TYR A 101 23.94 15.73 -10.36
N ASN A 102 23.35 14.87 -9.53
CA ASN A 102 23.02 13.50 -9.90
C ASN A 102 21.61 13.43 -10.50
N ASN A 103 21.40 12.47 -11.40
CA ASN A 103 20.10 12.16 -11.98
C ASN A 103 19.65 10.77 -11.53
N LEU A 104 18.58 10.70 -10.76
CA LEU A 104 17.91 9.48 -10.34
C LEU A 104 16.53 9.47 -10.97
N SER A 105 16.28 8.53 -11.88
CA SER A 105 15.00 8.41 -12.56
C SER A 105 14.41 7.03 -12.55
N GLU A 106 13.09 6.96 -12.39
CA GLU A 106 12.31 5.71 -12.49
C GLU A 106 12.81 4.62 -11.53
N ASN A 107 13.50 5.01 -10.45
CA ASN A 107 13.99 4.06 -9.46
C ASN A 107 12.89 3.71 -8.47
N THR A 108 12.90 2.47 -7.98
CA THR A 108 11.93 1.96 -7.01
C THR A 108 12.63 1.62 -5.69
N ALA A 109 12.27 2.31 -4.62
CA ALA A 109 12.63 2.00 -3.25
C ALA A 109 11.46 1.29 -2.55
N LEU A 110 11.57 -0.01 -2.32
CA LEU A 110 10.54 -0.87 -1.76
C LEU A 110 10.87 -1.30 -0.33
N ASN A 111 9.95 -1.17 0.62
CA ASN A 111 10.09 -1.71 1.98
C ASN A 111 11.38 -1.28 2.71
N ASN A 112 11.86 -0.07 2.45
CA ASN A 112 13.07 0.43 3.12
C ASN A 112 12.70 1.22 4.37
N TRP A 113 13.67 1.50 5.25
CA TRP A 113 13.40 2.41 6.36
C TRP A 113 13.19 3.85 5.86
N TYR A 114 14.09 4.29 4.99
CA TYR A 114 13.94 5.48 4.15
C TYR A 114 13.95 5.07 2.68
N GLY A 115 13.01 5.57 1.89
CA GLY A 115 13.00 5.33 0.44
C GLY A 115 14.18 6.03 -0.24
N PHE A 116 14.11 7.36 -0.28
CA PHE A 116 15.15 8.25 -0.79
C PHE A 116 15.57 9.24 0.30
N LYS A 117 16.87 9.32 0.57
CA LYS A 117 17.44 10.20 1.60
C LYS A 117 18.56 11.06 1.03
N LEU A 118 18.45 12.36 1.17
CA LEU A 118 19.50 13.33 0.85
C LEU A 118 20.06 13.92 2.14
N TYR A 119 21.38 14.05 2.20
CA TYR A 119 22.10 14.70 3.29
C TYR A 119 23.19 15.59 2.69
N ASN A 120 23.13 16.90 2.96
CA ASN A 120 24.03 17.90 2.39
C ASN A 120 24.22 17.72 0.87
N SER A 121 23.12 17.53 0.13
CA SER A 121 23.14 17.11 -1.27
C SER A 121 22.23 18.00 -2.11
N SER A 122 22.80 18.81 -3.00
CA SER A 122 22.08 19.87 -3.71
C SER A 122 22.03 19.67 -5.21
N SER A 123 21.06 20.31 -5.88
CA SER A 123 21.00 20.34 -7.35
C SER A 123 20.89 18.94 -8.00
N ASN A 124 20.22 17.99 -7.35
CA ASN A 124 19.96 16.67 -7.93
C ASN A 124 18.55 16.62 -8.53
N THR A 125 18.40 15.81 -9.58
CA THR A 125 17.10 15.47 -10.17
C THR A 125 16.72 14.07 -9.73
N LEU A 126 15.61 13.95 -9.03
CA LEU A 126 14.99 12.70 -8.58
C LEU A 126 13.60 12.60 -9.22
N HIS A 127 13.53 12.38 -10.53
CA HIS A 127 12.25 12.38 -11.24
C HIS A 127 11.59 11.01 -11.31
N SER A 128 10.25 10.98 -11.19
CA SER A 128 9.44 9.78 -11.43
C SER A 128 9.87 8.54 -10.61
N ASN A 129 10.45 8.74 -9.42
CA ASN A 129 10.86 7.64 -8.56
C ASN A 129 9.68 7.18 -7.69
N TRP A 130 9.73 5.94 -7.23
CA TRP A 130 8.69 5.35 -6.38
C TRP A 130 9.28 4.92 -5.05
N ALA A 131 8.76 5.45 -3.95
CA ALA A 131 9.08 5.01 -2.60
C ALA A 131 7.85 4.34 -2.01
N ILE A 132 7.90 3.01 -1.89
CA ILE A 132 6.77 2.17 -1.52
C ILE A 132 7.03 1.56 -0.14
N ASN A 133 6.08 1.74 0.78
CA ASN A 133 6.11 1.15 2.12
C ASN A 133 7.40 1.48 2.88
N SER A 134 7.78 2.75 2.89
CA SER A 134 8.93 3.19 3.69
C SER A 134 8.52 3.34 5.15
N THR A 135 9.18 2.64 6.07
CA THR A 135 8.72 2.53 7.47
C THR A 135 8.95 3.79 8.32
N THR A 136 9.70 4.76 7.81
CA THR A 136 9.80 6.09 8.46
C THR A 136 9.45 7.21 7.51
N GLN A 137 10.14 7.34 6.38
CA GLN A 137 9.83 8.38 5.40
C GLN A 137 10.16 7.91 3.99
N ALA A 138 9.24 8.16 3.06
CA ALA A 138 9.42 7.87 1.63
C ALA A 138 10.54 8.73 1.03
N TYR A 139 10.48 10.05 1.25
CA TYR A 139 11.47 11.02 0.81
C TYR A 139 11.90 11.87 2.01
N ARG A 140 13.22 12.02 2.19
CA ARG A 140 13.80 12.82 3.28
C ARG A 140 15.01 13.62 2.77
N TRP A 141 15.09 14.88 3.15
CA TRP A 141 16.27 15.71 2.93
C TRP A 141 16.49 16.65 4.13
N ASP A 142 17.71 17.12 4.33
CA ASP A 142 18.06 18.12 5.34
C ASP A 142 18.05 19.54 4.76
N ASN A 143 18.20 20.55 5.63
CA ASN A 143 18.17 21.96 5.23
C ASN A 143 19.33 22.35 4.29
N ASP A 144 20.42 21.59 4.32
CA ASP A 144 21.59 21.80 3.46
C ASP A 144 21.41 21.20 2.06
N SER A 145 20.41 20.31 1.86
CA SER A 145 20.08 19.68 0.59
C SER A 145 19.14 20.54 -0.25
N THR A 146 19.69 21.58 -0.86
CA THR A 146 18.94 22.63 -1.58
C THR A 146 18.80 22.37 -3.09
N SER A 147 17.82 23.01 -3.71
CA SER A 147 17.64 23.00 -5.18
C SER A 147 17.51 21.60 -5.81
N ASN A 148 16.94 20.64 -5.09
CA ASN A 148 16.63 19.32 -5.64
C ASN A 148 15.25 19.31 -6.29
N ASP A 149 15.07 18.50 -7.33
CA ASP A 149 13.82 18.36 -8.06
C ASP A 149 13.31 16.93 -8.02
N PHE A 150 12.19 16.69 -7.35
CA PHE A 150 11.54 15.40 -7.17
C PHE A 150 10.33 15.22 -8.09
N THR A 151 10.10 16.13 -9.05
CA THR A 151 8.88 16.15 -9.87
C THR A 151 8.51 14.78 -10.44
N GLY A 152 7.24 14.40 -10.27
CA GLY A 152 6.69 13.11 -10.68
C GLY A 152 7.02 11.94 -9.74
N SER A 153 7.83 12.13 -8.70
CA SER A 153 8.10 11.09 -7.72
C SER A 153 6.91 10.85 -6.79
N VAL A 154 6.70 9.58 -6.45
CA VAL A 154 5.52 9.08 -5.75
C VAL A 154 5.92 8.41 -4.45
N ALA A 155 5.20 8.70 -3.37
CA ALA A 155 5.18 7.89 -2.16
C ALA A 155 3.92 7.02 -2.15
N ALA A 156 4.06 5.74 -1.85
CA ALA A 156 2.96 4.79 -1.85
C ALA A 156 3.05 3.84 -0.64
N ASN A 157 1.92 3.27 -0.24
CA ASN A 157 1.81 2.27 0.80
C ASN A 157 0.95 1.10 0.31
N TYR A 158 0.97 -0.01 1.05
CA TYR A 158 0.12 -1.15 0.75
C TYR A 158 -1.24 -1.05 1.44
N LEU A 159 -2.31 -1.24 0.68
CA LEU A 159 -3.66 -1.38 1.18
C LEU A 159 -4.13 -2.82 0.99
N CYS A 160 -4.65 -3.43 2.04
CA CYS A 160 -5.47 -4.64 1.93
C CYS A 160 -6.90 -4.26 2.28
N VAL A 161 -7.87 -4.53 1.41
CA VAL A 161 -9.28 -4.31 1.73
C VAL A 161 -9.84 -5.61 2.29
N GLU A 162 -10.34 -5.56 3.52
CA GLU A 162 -11.01 -6.69 4.18
C GLU A 162 -12.51 -6.40 4.28
N VAL A 163 -13.34 -7.32 3.80
CA VAL A 163 -14.79 -7.20 3.87
C VAL A 163 -15.36 -8.32 4.74
N VAL A 164 -16.11 -7.92 5.78
CA VAL A 164 -16.70 -8.83 6.76
C VAL A 164 -18.18 -8.55 6.95
N GLY A 165 -18.95 -9.59 7.30
CA GLY A 165 -20.34 -9.46 7.72
C GLY A 165 -20.48 -8.91 9.16
N CYS A 166 -21.72 -8.75 9.61
CA CYS A 166 -22.06 -8.15 10.91
C CYS A 166 -21.49 -8.86 12.15
N ALA A 167 -21.07 -10.13 12.02
CA ALA A 167 -20.42 -10.93 13.06
C ALA A 167 -18.89 -11.07 12.86
N GLY A 168 -18.28 -10.25 11.99
CA GLY A 168 -16.85 -10.36 11.64
C GLY A 168 -16.54 -11.54 10.71
N VAL A 169 -17.56 -12.21 10.16
CA VAL A 169 -17.38 -13.33 9.23
C VAL A 169 -16.83 -12.80 7.90
N PRO A 170 -15.68 -13.29 7.41
CA PRO A 170 -15.14 -12.83 6.14
C PRO A 170 -16.07 -13.13 4.97
N LEU A 171 -16.20 -12.17 4.06
CA LEU A 171 -17.04 -12.30 2.88
C LEU A 171 -16.17 -12.51 1.64
N GLN A 172 -16.28 -13.68 1.04
CA GLN A 172 -15.61 -14.02 -0.20
C GLN A 172 -16.37 -13.47 -1.41
N GLY A 173 -15.64 -13.11 -2.46
CA GLY A 173 -16.21 -12.73 -3.76
C GLY A 173 -16.75 -11.30 -3.78
N VAL A 174 -16.43 -10.48 -2.78
CA VAL A 174 -16.83 -9.08 -2.74
C VAL A 174 -16.00 -8.28 -3.74
N GLU A 175 -16.70 -7.48 -4.53
CA GLU A 175 -16.11 -6.60 -5.52
C GLU A 175 -15.50 -5.37 -4.84
N VAL A 176 -14.31 -4.96 -5.26
CA VAL A 176 -13.56 -3.84 -4.68
C VAL A 176 -13.02 -2.96 -5.81
N LYS A 177 -13.17 -1.64 -5.65
CA LYS A 177 -12.53 -0.62 -6.47
C LYS A 177 -11.72 0.33 -5.58
N VAL A 178 -10.51 0.65 -6.00
CA VAL A 178 -9.66 1.68 -5.37
C VAL A 178 -9.32 2.73 -6.42
N VAL A 179 -9.62 3.98 -6.11
CA VAL A 179 -9.39 5.14 -6.97
C VAL A 179 -8.53 6.15 -6.22
N VAL A 180 -7.47 6.63 -6.87
CA VAL A 180 -6.56 7.65 -6.36
C VAL A 180 -6.64 8.85 -7.29
N ASP A 181 -7.09 10.00 -6.78
CA ASP A 181 -7.27 11.24 -7.56
C ASP A 181 -8.01 11.02 -8.91
N GLY A 182 -9.05 10.18 -8.89
CA GLY A 182 -9.85 9.84 -10.08
C GLY A 182 -9.26 8.74 -10.96
N VAL A 183 -8.02 8.31 -10.72
CA VAL A 183 -7.37 7.20 -11.44
C VAL A 183 -7.63 5.89 -10.71
N THR A 184 -8.18 4.90 -11.43
CA THR A 184 -8.42 3.56 -10.86
C THR A 184 -7.09 2.79 -10.76
N VAL A 185 -6.72 2.39 -9.54
CA VAL A 185 -5.50 1.59 -9.27
C VAL A 185 -5.80 0.13 -8.97
N TYR A 186 -7.06 -0.17 -8.63
CA TYR A 186 -7.56 -1.53 -8.45
C TYR A 186 -9.04 -1.56 -8.82
N ALA A 187 -9.45 -2.52 -9.63
CA ALA A 187 -10.84 -2.79 -9.91
C ALA A 187 -11.05 -4.28 -10.18
N SER A 188 -12.00 -4.86 -9.45
CA SER A 188 -12.49 -6.21 -9.70
C SER A 188 -13.57 -6.22 -10.82
N PRO A 189 -14.03 -7.39 -11.32
CA PRO A 189 -14.90 -7.50 -12.49
C PRO A 189 -16.21 -6.71 -12.40
N GLY A 190 -16.81 -6.61 -11.20
CA GLY A 190 -18.02 -5.82 -10.96
C GLY A 190 -17.84 -4.31 -11.15
N PHE A 191 -16.60 -3.85 -11.32
CA PHE A 191 -16.21 -2.48 -11.65
C PHE A 191 -15.48 -2.40 -13.00
N GLU A 192 -15.74 -3.34 -13.91
CA GLU A 192 -15.11 -3.44 -15.25
C GLU A 192 -13.59 -3.63 -15.21
N GLY A 193 -13.06 -4.10 -14.07
CA GLY A 193 -11.65 -4.42 -13.92
C GLY A 193 -11.35 -5.91 -14.03
N THR A 194 -10.08 -6.25 -13.86
CA THR A 194 -9.59 -7.65 -13.94
C THR A 194 -8.93 -8.13 -12.66
N ASN A 195 -8.88 -7.28 -11.63
CA ASN A 195 -8.28 -7.66 -10.35
C ASN A 195 -9.18 -8.63 -9.58
N ALA A 196 -8.61 -9.36 -8.62
CA ALA A 196 -9.37 -10.32 -7.84
C ALA A 196 -10.48 -9.65 -7.01
N THR A 197 -11.56 -10.37 -6.76
CA THR A 197 -12.47 -10.06 -5.65
C THR A 197 -11.83 -10.51 -4.32
N THR A 198 -12.51 -10.27 -3.19
CA THR A 198 -12.04 -10.78 -1.90
C THR A 198 -11.94 -12.31 -1.88
N GLY A 199 -10.90 -12.83 -1.21
CA GLY A 199 -10.66 -14.26 -0.99
C GLY A 199 -11.57 -14.87 0.08
N ARG A 200 -11.33 -16.15 0.41
CA ARG A 200 -12.06 -16.87 1.49
C ARG A 200 -11.88 -16.24 2.87
N ASP A 201 -10.78 -15.52 3.04
CA ASP A 201 -10.42 -14.72 4.22
C ASP A 201 -11.02 -13.31 4.17
N GLY A 202 -11.87 -13.00 3.17
CA GLY A 202 -12.51 -11.71 3.01
C GLY A 202 -11.58 -10.61 2.52
N LYS A 203 -10.37 -10.93 2.08
CA LYS A 203 -9.32 -9.95 1.76
C LYS A 203 -9.01 -9.86 0.27
N THR A 204 -8.70 -8.66 -0.21
CA THR A 204 -8.01 -8.49 -1.48
C THR A 204 -6.51 -8.84 -1.33
N PRO A 205 -5.79 -9.09 -2.43
CA PRO A 205 -4.33 -8.93 -2.43
C PRO A 205 -3.93 -7.53 -1.95
N TRP A 206 -2.67 -7.39 -1.54
CA TRP A 206 -2.10 -6.08 -1.22
C TRP A 206 -2.01 -5.21 -2.48
N ILE A 207 -2.55 -4.01 -2.38
CA ILE A 207 -2.66 -3.01 -3.44
C ILE A 207 -1.63 -1.93 -3.15
N ILE A 208 -0.81 -1.55 -4.13
CA ILE A 208 0.07 -0.39 -3.99
C ILE A 208 -0.77 0.86 -4.27
N VAL A 209 -0.91 1.73 -3.28
CA VAL A 209 -1.72 2.94 -3.38
C VAL A 209 -0.81 4.17 -3.18
N PRO A 210 -0.61 4.98 -4.24
CA PRO A 210 0.03 6.28 -4.14
C PRO A 210 -0.72 7.19 -3.16
N PHE A 211 -0.04 7.75 -2.17
CA PHE A 211 -0.63 8.67 -1.21
C PHE A 211 -0.01 10.07 -1.26
N GLN A 212 1.19 10.24 -1.81
CA GLN A 212 1.73 11.55 -2.14
C GLN A 212 2.40 11.55 -3.50
N THR A 213 2.24 12.65 -4.23
CA THR A 213 2.91 12.88 -5.52
C THR A 213 3.62 14.23 -5.51
N CYS A 214 4.88 14.25 -5.94
CA CYS A 214 5.59 15.51 -6.15
C CYS A 214 5.16 16.15 -7.47
N ILE A 215 4.64 17.37 -7.40
CA ILE A 215 4.14 18.09 -8.57
C ILE A 215 5.15 19.10 -9.15
N SER A 216 6.11 19.55 -8.35
CA SER A 216 7.15 20.52 -8.76
C SER A 216 8.22 20.66 -7.71
N GLY A 217 9.50 20.55 -8.10
CA GLY A 217 10.64 20.74 -7.20
C GLY A 217 10.57 19.80 -6.02
N THR A 218 10.39 20.31 -4.80
CA THR A 218 10.23 19.49 -3.58
C THR A 218 8.79 19.50 -3.04
N THR A 219 7.82 19.95 -3.83
CA THR A 219 6.42 20.11 -3.41
C THR A 219 5.65 18.81 -3.61
N PHE A 220 5.35 18.12 -2.51
CA PHE A 220 4.48 16.94 -2.49
C PHE A 220 3.05 17.33 -2.11
N VAL A 221 2.07 16.73 -2.78
CA VAL A 221 0.65 16.87 -2.49
C VAL A 221 0.11 15.50 -2.07
N GLU A 222 -0.75 15.48 -1.04
CA GLU A 222 -1.47 14.28 -0.62
C GLU A 222 -2.53 13.91 -1.67
N ASN A 223 -2.59 12.64 -2.02
CA ASN A 223 -3.56 12.09 -2.95
C ASN A 223 -4.80 11.64 -2.18
N THR A 224 -5.99 11.85 -2.74
CA THR A 224 -7.24 11.34 -2.17
C THR A 224 -7.47 9.89 -2.61
N THR A 225 -7.57 8.96 -1.66
CA THR A 225 -7.87 7.54 -1.93
C THR A 225 -9.31 7.23 -1.59
N MET A 226 -10.09 6.78 -2.58
CA MET A 226 -11.46 6.32 -2.42
C MET A 226 -11.56 4.82 -2.67
N VAL A 227 -12.15 4.11 -1.73
CA VAL A 227 -12.42 2.67 -1.83
C VAL A 227 -13.92 2.43 -1.89
N THR A 228 -14.36 1.63 -2.85
CA THR A 228 -15.74 1.19 -3.00
C THR A 228 -15.80 -0.32 -2.91
N VAL A 229 -16.74 -0.84 -2.13
CA VAL A 229 -17.02 -2.27 -2.06
C VAL A 229 -18.43 -2.55 -2.54
N ARG A 230 -18.66 -3.67 -3.22
CA ARG A 230 -19.99 -4.10 -3.68
C ARG A 230 -20.20 -5.59 -3.39
N VAL A 231 -21.30 -5.89 -2.69
CA VAL A 231 -21.69 -7.26 -2.33
C VAL A 231 -22.95 -7.65 -3.12
N GLY A 232 -22.79 -8.43 -4.19
CA GLY A 232 -23.91 -8.82 -5.05
C GLY A 232 -24.67 -7.62 -5.65
N GLU A 233 -25.99 -7.75 -5.83
CA GLU A 233 -26.88 -6.69 -6.32
C GLU A 233 -27.36 -5.72 -5.21
N LEU A 234 -26.88 -5.88 -3.96
CA LEU A 234 -27.26 -5.00 -2.86
C LEU A 234 -26.65 -3.61 -3.04
N ASN A 235 -27.45 -2.68 -3.55
CA ASN A 235 -27.03 -1.31 -3.84
C ASN A 235 -26.66 -0.46 -2.61
N ALA A 236 -27.00 -0.91 -1.40
CA ALA A 236 -26.91 -0.11 -0.18
C ALA A 236 -25.48 0.16 0.36
N ILE A 237 -24.44 -0.44 -0.22
CA ILE A 237 -23.03 -0.33 0.24
C ILE A 237 -22.11 0.30 -0.83
N ASN A 238 -22.68 0.79 -1.93
CA ASN A 238 -21.93 1.23 -3.11
C ASN A 238 -21.28 2.62 -3.00
N SER A 239 -21.39 3.30 -1.85
CA SER A 239 -20.82 4.64 -1.69
C SER A 239 -19.30 4.56 -1.44
N PRO A 240 -18.47 5.26 -2.22
CA PRO A 240 -17.04 5.33 -1.97
C PRO A 240 -16.73 5.89 -0.57
N ARG A 241 -15.78 5.26 0.13
CA ARG A 241 -15.23 5.72 1.40
C ARG A 241 -13.81 6.22 1.20
N GLU A 242 -13.49 7.38 1.77
CA GLU A 242 -12.12 7.88 1.81
C GLU A 242 -11.27 7.04 2.77
N VAL A 243 -10.06 6.67 2.35
CA VAL A 243 -9.14 5.83 3.13
C VAL A 243 -7.81 6.55 3.30
N ASN A 244 -7.35 6.63 4.55
CA ASN A 244 -6.07 7.24 4.87
C ASN A 244 -4.91 6.29 4.54
N MET A 245 -4.08 6.69 3.59
CA MET A 245 -2.94 5.89 3.11
C MET A 245 -1.59 6.27 3.74
N ALA A 246 -1.55 6.96 4.88
CA ALA A 246 -0.32 7.35 5.57
C ALA A 246 0.55 6.15 6.02
N THR A 247 -0.05 4.97 6.19
CA THR A 247 0.68 3.72 6.51
C THR A 247 0.11 2.55 5.72
N SER A 248 0.92 1.51 5.52
CA SER A 248 0.42 0.25 4.99
C SER A 248 -0.47 -0.46 6.02
N HIS A 249 -1.70 -0.83 5.64
CA HIS A 249 -2.67 -1.39 6.58
C HIS A 249 -3.76 -2.23 5.89
N THR A 250 -4.49 -2.98 6.70
CA THR A 250 -5.75 -3.59 6.29
C THR A 250 -6.90 -2.67 6.67
N GLU A 251 -7.70 -2.29 5.70
CA GLU A 251 -8.86 -1.42 5.86
C GLU A 251 -10.14 -2.27 5.84
N VAL A 252 -10.91 -2.21 6.93
CA VAL A 252 -12.04 -3.13 7.16
C VAL A 252 -13.36 -2.48 6.76
N PHE A 253 -14.16 -3.19 5.96
CA PHE A 253 -15.52 -2.84 5.56
C PHE A 253 -16.50 -3.83 6.18
N ILE A 254 -17.43 -3.32 6.99
CA ILE A 254 -18.46 -4.15 7.63
C ILE A 254 -19.75 -4.04 6.83
N VAL A 255 -20.21 -5.18 6.36
CA VAL A 255 -21.45 -5.33 5.59
C VAL A 255 -22.54 -5.80 6.54
N PHE A 256 -23.51 -4.92 6.79
CA PHE A 256 -24.75 -5.28 7.46
C PHE A 256 -25.69 -5.83 6.41
N ILE A 257 -25.71 -7.16 6.28
CA ILE A 257 -26.84 -7.81 5.64
C ILE A 257 -28.00 -7.59 6.62
N ILE A 258 -28.89 -6.66 6.31
CA ILE A 258 -30.24 -6.67 6.88
C ILE A 258 -30.80 -8.00 6.37
N SER A 259 -30.65 -9.03 7.20
CA SER A 259 -30.95 -10.40 6.84
C SER A 259 -32.32 -10.43 6.19
N PHE A 260 -32.44 -11.25 5.14
CA PHE A 260 -33.67 -11.77 4.53
C PHE A 260 -34.85 -11.95 5.50
N ALA A 261 -34.60 -12.07 6.81
CA ALA A 261 -35.58 -11.94 7.86
C ALA A 261 -36.55 -10.75 7.69
N LEU A 262 -36.17 -9.54 7.27
CA LEU A 262 -37.16 -8.46 7.18
C LEU A 262 -38.14 -8.70 6.02
N ASP A 263 -37.63 -9.05 4.83
CA ASP A 263 -38.48 -9.31 3.66
C ASP A 263 -39.29 -10.61 3.81
N PHE A 264 -38.69 -11.68 4.35
CA PHE A 264 -39.38 -12.92 4.69
C PHE A 264 -40.46 -12.70 5.75
N MET A 265 -40.21 -11.85 6.75
CA MET A 265 -41.20 -11.51 7.77
C MET A 265 -42.31 -10.60 7.23
N VAL A 266 -42.03 -9.74 6.25
CA VAL A 266 -43.03 -8.95 5.53
C VAL A 266 -43.90 -9.87 4.66
N GLU A 267 -43.31 -10.83 3.95
CA GLU A 267 -44.04 -11.84 3.16
C GLU A 267 -44.91 -12.75 4.04
N LEU A 268 -44.38 -13.23 5.17
CA LEU A 268 -45.14 -13.97 6.19
C LEU A 268 -46.28 -13.12 6.78
N ALA A 269 -46.04 -11.84 7.05
CA ALA A 269 -47.07 -10.93 7.55
C ALA A 269 -48.17 -10.69 6.51
N LEU A 270 -47.82 -10.58 5.22
CA LEU A 270 -48.77 -10.44 4.11
C LEU A 270 -49.60 -11.71 3.92
N TRP A 271 -48.97 -12.89 3.91
CA TRP A 271 -49.68 -14.19 3.87
C TRP A 271 -50.62 -14.35 5.06
N PHE A 272 -50.17 -13.94 6.26
CA PHE A 272 -50.99 -13.96 7.46
C PHE A 272 -52.19 -13.02 7.34
N PHE A 273 -52.01 -11.77 6.93
CA PHE A 273 -53.10 -10.81 6.72
C PHE A 273 -54.14 -11.31 5.70
N LEU A 274 -53.69 -11.93 4.60
CA LEU A 274 -54.58 -12.52 3.60
C LEU A 274 -55.36 -13.71 4.17
N SER A 275 -54.70 -14.58 4.95
CA SER A 275 -55.33 -15.75 5.56
C SER A 275 -56.38 -15.37 6.61
N VAL A 276 -56.13 -14.33 7.41
CA VAL A 276 -57.06 -13.82 8.43
C VAL A 276 -58.33 -13.22 7.80
N GLN A 277 -58.23 -12.56 6.64
CA GLN A 277 -59.42 -12.06 5.93
C GLN A 277 -60.28 -13.18 5.33
N LEU A 278 -59.69 -14.35 5.05
CA LEU A 278 -60.37 -15.48 4.40
C LEU A 278 -61.04 -16.44 5.39
N THR A 279 -60.53 -16.59 6.63
CA THR A 279 -61.01 -17.66 7.54
C THR A 279 -61.90 -17.21 8.70
N GLY A 280 -61.99 -15.91 9.00
CA GLY A 280 -62.76 -15.43 10.15
C GLY A 280 -62.14 -15.84 11.50
N PHE A 281 -62.34 -15.04 12.54
CA PHE A 281 -61.62 -15.17 13.81
C PHE A 281 -61.84 -16.49 14.55
N GLY A 282 -60.74 -17.16 14.89
CA GLY A 282 -60.66 -18.18 15.93
C GLY A 282 -59.44 -17.95 16.84
N ASN A 283 -59.49 -18.44 18.09
CA ASN A 283 -58.55 -18.19 19.20
C ASN A 283 -57.04 -18.38 18.90
N MET A 284 -56.66 -18.96 17.77
CA MET A 284 -55.26 -19.08 17.33
C MET A 284 -54.63 -17.77 16.84
N GLY A 285 -55.43 -16.78 16.40
CA GLY A 285 -54.90 -15.50 15.89
C GLY A 285 -54.18 -14.67 16.95
N TYR A 286 -54.63 -14.71 18.21
CA TYR A 286 -54.04 -13.92 19.30
C TYR A 286 -52.70 -14.46 19.79
N LEU A 287 -52.50 -15.78 19.76
CA LEU A 287 -51.24 -16.41 20.18
C LEU A 287 -50.09 -16.05 19.23
N VAL A 288 -50.38 -16.00 17.93
CA VAL A 288 -49.39 -15.68 16.88
C VAL A 288 -49.02 -14.19 16.89
N VAL A 289 -50.00 -13.29 17.11
CA VAL A 289 -49.73 -11.86 17.31
C VAL A 289 -48.81 -11.64 18.52
N GLY A 290 -49.04 -12.37 19.62
CA GLY A 290 -48.15 -12.34 20.79
C GLY A 290 -46.71 -12.76 20.48
N VAL A 291 -46.51 -13.80 19.66
CA VAL A 291 -45.16 -14.25 19.24
C VAL A 291 -44.48 -13.24 18.32
N ILE A 292 -45.21 -12.61 17.40
CA ILE A 292 -44.65 -11.57 16.51
C ILE A 292 -44.21 -10.34 17.32
N PHE A 293 -45.03 -9.88 18.27
CA PHE A 293 -44.67 -8.78 19.16
C PHE A 293 -43.51 -9.15 20.10
N LEU A 294 -43.42 -10.40 20.57
CA LEU A 294 -42.30 -10.88 21.38
C LEU A 294 -41.00 -10.89 20.56
N VAL A 295 -41.03 -11.35 19.30
CA VAL A 295 -39.86 -11.34 18.40
C VAL A 295 -39.47 -9.91 18.04
N GLN A 296 -40.43 -9.01 17.79
CA GLN A 296 -40.18 -7.58 17.62
C GLN A 296 -39.55 -6.94 18.87
N ALA A 297 -40.03 -7.27 20.06
CA ALA A 297 -39.50 -6.75 21.33
C ALA A 297 -38.08 -7.27 21.62
N VAL A 298 -37.78 -8.53 21.30
CA VAL A 298 -36.42 -9.10 21.43
C VAL A 298 -35.45 -8.43 20.45
N LEU A 299 -35.87 -8.21 19.20
CA LEU A 299 -35.05 -7.52 18.20
C LEU A 299 -34.84 -6.05 18.55
N VAL A 300 -35.89 -5.31 18.91
CA VAL A 300 -35.81 -3.90 19.32
C VAL A 300 -35.02 -3.76 20.64
N GLY A 301 -35.15 -4.71 21.58
CA GLY A 301 -34.35 -4.76 22.80
C GLY A 301 -32.85 -4.92 22.53
N PHE A 302 -32.48 -5.78 21.56
CA PHE A 302 -31.11 -5.89 21.06
C PHE A 302 -30.61 -4.59 20.42
N PHE A 303 -31.47 -3.84 19.73
CA PHE A 303 -31.14 -2.54 19.13
C PHE A 303 -30.97 -1.41 20.18
N VAL A 304 -31.81 -1.39 21.23
CA VAL A 304 -31.74 -0.36 22.29
C VAL A 304 -30.52 -0.57 23.19
N LEU A 305 -30.19 -1.81 23.56
CA LEU A 305 -28.98 -2.13 24.33
C LEU A 305 -27.70 -1.74 23.57
N ARG A 306 -27.68 -1.87 22.25
CA ARG A 306 -26.50 -1.55 21.43
C ARG A 306 -26.31 -0.06 21.14
N LYS A 307 -27.36 0.76 21.27
CA LYS A 307 -27.25 2.23 21.14
C LYS A 307 -26.71 2.89 22.43
N VAL A 308 -26.79 2.20 23.57
CA VAL A 308 -26.36 2.72 24.89
C VAL A 308 -24.98 2.20 25.31
N GLY A 309 -24.55 1.02 24.86
CA GLY A 309 -23.28 0.41 25.28
C GLY A 309 -22.22 0.38 24.18
N GLY A 310 -21.33 1.38 24.16
CA GLY A 310 -19.94 1.12 23.77
C GLY A 310 -19.39 0.00 24.66
N TRP A 311 -18.74 -0.99 24.05
CA TRP A 311 -18.08 -2.16 24.63
C TRP A 311 -18.10 -2.34 26.16
N VAL A 312 -18.68 -3.46 26.62
CA VAL A 312 -18.16 -4.17 27.79
C VAL A 312 -17.78 -5.57 27.36
N VAL A 313 -16.46 -5.80 27.28
CA VAL A 313 -15.86 -7.12 27.37
C VAL A 313 -16.16 -7.64 28.77
N ALA A 314 -16.81 -8.79 28.89
CA ALA A 314 -16.79 -9.58 30.11
C ALA A 314 -16.65 -11.05 29.73
N ALA A 315 -15.55 -11.62 30.21
CA ALA A 315 -15.20 -13.03 30.11
C ALA A 315 -16.26 -13.92 30.76
N GLY A 316 -16.45 -15.09 30.17
CA GLY A 316 -17.04 -16.30 30.74
C GLY A 316 -16.38 -17.49 30.09
#